data_AF-A0A2A5XCT9-F1
#
_entry.id   AF-A0A2A5XCT9-F1
#
_cell.length_a   1.000
_cell.length_b   1.000
_cell.length_c   1.000
_cell.angle_alpha   90.00
_cell.angle_beta   90.00
_cell.angle_gamma   90.00
#
_symmetry.space_group_name_H-M   'P 1'
#
loop_
_entity.id
_entity.type
_entity.pdbx_description
1 polymer ?
#
loop_
_entity_poly.entity_id
_entity_poly.type
_entity_poly.pdbx_seq_one_letter_code
_entity_poly.pdbx_strand_id
1 'polypeptide(L)'
;MEKKVFSPPPSLFNFRGNTDMVLFLLQKELRGVRICQLFNPLGVNSDLFYPNLGILILSLMKLPHQSEEFIAWYEKKLEKWSAKVDLENNAALAELTLQFYYFLRYRQLK
;
A
#
# COMPACT_ATOMS: atom_id res chain seq x y z
N MET A 1 6.91 -14.56 -33.22
CA MET A 1 5.87 -14.04 -32.30
C MET A 1 6.46 -12.86 -31.55
N GLU A 2 6.13 -11.65 -31.98
CA GLU A 2 6.55 -10.43 -31.29
C GLU A 2 5.86 -10.37 -29.93
N LYS A 3 6.65 -10.31 -28.85
CA LYS A 3 6.13 -10.02 -27.51
C LYS A 3 5.64 -8.58 -27.52
N LYS A 4 4.33 -8.38 -27.68
CA LYS A 4 3.70 -7.08 -27.46
C LYS A 4 4.00 -6.65 -26.03
N VAL A 5 4.91 -5.69 -25.88
CA VAL A 5 5.15 -4.99 -24.62
C VAL A 5 3.85 -4.27 -24.30
N PHE A 6 3.07 -4.82 -23.38
CA PHE A 6 1.85 -4.19 -22.90
C PHE A 6 2.25 -2.95 -22.10
N SER A 7 2.33 -1.81 -22.78
CA SER A 7 2.47 -0.52 -22.10
C SER A 7 1.14 -0.25 -21.38
N PRO A 8 1.15 -0.12 -20.04
CA PRO A 8 -0.08 0.16 -19.30
C PRO A 8 -0.70 1.47 -19.83
N PRO A 9 -2.04 1.58 -19.84
CA PRO A 9 -2.70 2.81 -20.22
C PRO A 9 -2.18 3.96 -19.33
N PRO A 10 -2.06 5.18 -19.86
CA PRO A 10 -1.66 6.32 -19.05
C PRO A 10 -2.63 6.43 -17.87
N SER A 11 -2.09 6.23 -16.66
CA SER A 11 -2.83 6.44 -15.41
C SER A 11 -3.49 7.82 -15.46
N LEU A 12 -4.80 7.89 -15.19
CA LEU A 12 -5.55 9.15 -14.98
C LEU A 12 -4.90 10.03 -13.90
N PHE A 13 -4.07 9.44 -13.02
CA PHE A 13 -3.36 10.10 -11.95
C PHE A 13 -1.87 10.21 -12.30
N ASN A 14 -1.55 11.08 -13.26
CA ASN A 14 -0.17 11.43 -13.56
C ASN A 14 0.22 12.72 -12.82
N PHE A 15 0.28 12.67 -11.48
CA PHE A 15 0.77 13.83 -10.72
C PHE A 15 2.30 13.87 -10.79
N ARG A 16 2.86 14.94 -11.35
CA ARG A 16 4.27 15.29 -11.13
C ARG A 16 4.43 15.52 -9.62
N GLY A 17 5.12 14.63 -8.91
CA GLY A 17 5.21 14.66 -7.44
C GLY A 17 4.44 13.55 -6.71
N ASN A 18 4.12 12.43 -7.36
CA ASN A 18 3.38 11.29 -6.77
C ASN A 18 3.93 10.76 -5.43
N THR A 19 5.20 11.02 -5.07
CA THR A 19 5.81 10.46 -3.85
C THR A 19 5.08 10.89 -2.59
N ASP A 20 4.75 12.18 -2.44
CA ASP A 20 4.10 12.68 -1.21
C ASP A 20 2.69 12.11 -1.07
N MET A 21 1.95 12.01 -2.19
CA MET A 21 0.63 11.39 -2.22
C MET A 21 0.70 9.89 -1.90
N VAL A 22 1.67 9.18 -2.47
CA VAL A 22 1.88 7.75 -2.17
C VAL A 22 2.24 7.55 -0.70
N LEU A 23 3.12 8.38 -0.14
CA LEU A 23 3.48 8.32 1.27
C LEU A 23 2.27 8.60 2.16
N PHE A 24 1.47 9.62 1.84
CA PHE A 24 0.23 9.91 2.55
C PHE A 24 -0.74 8.73 2.53
N LEU A 25 -1.00 8.16 1.35
CA LEU A 25 -1.91 7.02 1.20
C LEU A 25 -1.38 5.78 1.93
N LEU A 26 -0.08 5.48 1.82
CA LEU A 26 0.56 4.37 2.54
C LEU A 26 0.45 4.55 4.06
N GLN A 27 0.64 5.77 4.56
CA GLN A 27 0.49 6.08 5.97
C GLN A 27 -0.93 5.80 6.47
N LYS A 28 -1.94 6.22 5.68
CA LYS A 28 -3.35 5.95 5.98
C LYS A 28 -3.65 4.46 5.95
N GLU A 29 -3.05 3.73 5.03
CA GLU A 29 -3.25 2.30 4.88
C GLU A 29 -2.63 1.48 5.99
N LEU A 30 -1.39 1.77 6.36
CA LEU A 30 -0.73 1.17 7.52
C LEU A 30 -1.53 1.41 8.80
N ARG A 31 -2.03 2.63 8.99
CA ARG A 31 -2.85 2.98 10.15
C ARG A 31 -4.20 2.26 10.14
N GLY A 32 -4.88 2.23 8.99
CA GLY A 32 -6.18 1.59 8.81
C GLY A 32 -6.12 0.10 9.12
N VAL A 33 -5.16 -0.61 8.55
CA VAL A 33 -4.97 -2.04 8.81
C VAL A 33 -4.60 -2.30 10.27
N ARG A 34 -3.77 -1.45 10.90
CA ARG A 34 -3.48 -1.58 12.33
C ARG A 34 -4.72 -1.45 13.20
N ILE A 35 -5.57 -0.47 12.89
CA ILE A 35 -6.87 -0.29 13.55
C ILE A 35 -7.71 -1.55 13.39
N CYS A 36 -7.89 -2.04 12.16
CA CYS A 36 -8.60 -3.29 11.89
C CYS A 36 -8.05 -4.48 12.69
N GLN A 37 -6.73 -4.63 12.79
CA GLN A 37 -6.09 -5.69 13.59
C GLN A 37 -6.43 -5.60 15.09
N LEU A 38 -6.55 -4.39 15.64
CA LEU A 38 -6.92 -4.19 17.05
C LEU A 38 -8.40 -4.49 17.31
N PHE A 39 -9.25 -4.24 16.31
CA PHE A 39 -10.69 -4.43 16.40
C PHE A 39 -11.16 -5.85 16.01
N ASN A 40 -10.36 -6.60 15.24
CA ASN A 40 -10.69 -7.97 14.83
C ASN A 40 -10.96 -8.93 16.02
N PRO A 41 -10.17 -8.93 17.12
CA PRO A 41 -10.47 -9.72 18.32
C PRO A 41 -11.79 -9.35 19.01
N LEU A 42 -12.33 -8.16 18.74
CA LEU A 42 -13.60 -7.69 19.29
C LEU A 42 -14.80 -8.09 18.41
N GLY A 43 -14.57 -8.87 17.35
CA GLY A 43 -15.61 -9.30 16.41
C GLY A 43 -16.07 -8.21 15.44
N VAL A 44 -15.32 -7.10 15.36
CA VAL A 44 -15.62 -6.01 14.42
C VAL A 44 -15.09 -6.39 13.05
N ASN A 45 -15.98 -6.39 12.06
CA ASN A 45 -15.65 -6.81 10.71
C ASN A 45 -14.84 -5.72 9.98
N SER A 46 -13.54 -5.93 9.84
CA SER A 46 -12.58 -4.97 9.28
C SER A 46 -12.91 -4.50 7.87
N ASP A 47 -13.59 -5.35 7.09
CA ASP A 47 -13.92 -5.11 5.69
C ASP A 47 -14.95 -3.99 5.48
N LEU A 48 -15.71 -3.64 6.53
CA LEU A 48 -16.72 -2.58 6.50
C LEU A 48 -16.14 -1.19 6.83
N PHE A 49 -14.98 -1.11 7.48
CA PHE A 49 -14.50 0.12 8.10
C PHE A 49 -13.39 0.83 7.34
N TYR A 50 -12.75 0.17 6.36
CA TYR A 50 -11.57 0.73 5.71
C TYR A 50 -11.61 0.56 4.18
N PRO A 51 -11.59 1.66 3.41
CA PRO A 51 -11.48 1.56 1.95
C PRO A 51 -10.09 1.03 1.59
N ASN A 52 -10.02 -0.09 0.88
CA ASN A 52 -8.75 -0.63 0.39
C ASN A 52 -8.12 0.37 -0.60
N LEU A 53 -7.06 1.06 -0.19
CA LEU A 53 -6.30 2.02 -0.98
C LEU A 53 -5.17 1.34 -1.78
N GLY A 54 -4.95 0.04 -1.58
CA GLY A 54 -3.83 -0.70 -2.13
C GLY A 54 -3.75 -0.60 -3.65
N ILE A 55 -4.87 -0.78 -4.35
CA ILE A 55 -4.91 -0.68 -5.82
C ILE A 55 -4.47 0.71 -6.30
N LEU A 56 -4.93 1.77 -5.63
CA LEU A 56 -4.57 3.15 -5.97
C LEU A 56 -3.07 3.40 -5.72
N ILE A 57 -2.56 2.98 -4.56
CA ILE A 57 -1.15 3.12 -4.21
C ILE A 57 -0.26 2.40 -5.23
N LEU A 58 -0.57 1.14 -5.52
CA LEU A 58 0.20 0.33 -6.46
C LEU A 58 0.14 0.93 -7.88
N SER A 59 -1.01 1.45 -8.31
CA SER A 59 -1.15 2.15 -9.60
C SER A 59 -0.28 3.41 -9.66
N LEU A 60 -0.31 4.25 -8.62
CA LEU A 60 0.53 5.46 -8.52
C LEU A 60 2.02 5.14 -8.51
N MET A 61 2.41 4.02 -7.90
CA MET A 61 3.79 3.53 -7.87
C MET A 61 4.22 2.81 -9.16
N LYS A 62 3.30 2.62 -10.11
CA LYS A 62 3.51 1.82 -11.33
C LYS A 62 3.92 0.38 -11.03
N LEU A 63 3.30 -0.21 -10.00
CA LEU A 63 3.47 -1.60 -9.59
C LEU A 63 2.36 -2.48 -10.19
N PRO A 64 2.53 -3.82 -10.23
CA PRO A 64 1.60 -4.76 -10.84
C PRO A 64 0.27 -4.91 -10.06
N HIS A 65 -0.59 -3.90 -10.11
CA HIS A 65 -1.88 -3.86 -9.41
C HIS A 65 -2.99 -4.70 -10.06
N GLN A 66 -2.77 -5.26 -11.25
CA GLN A 66 -3.73 -6.16 -11.92
C GLN A 66 -3.44 -7.65 -11.67
N SER A 67 -2.30 -7.95 -11.04
CA SER A 67 -1.93 -9.33 -10.70
C SER A 67 -2.49 -9.67 -9.32
N GLU A 68 -3.38 -10.65 -9.27
CA GLU A 68 -3.93 -11.17 -8.00
C GLU A 68 -2.82 -11.66 -7.06
N GLU A 69 -1.81 -12.36 -7.60
CA GLU A 69 -0.65 -12.82 -6.82
C GLU A 69 0.10 -11.65 -6.19
N PHE A 70 0.30 -10.57 -6.95
CA PHE A 70 0.97 -9.38 -6.45
C PHE A 70 0.14 -8.64 -5.39
N ILE A 71 -1.18 -8.55 -5.58
CA ILE A 71 -2.09 -7.97 -4.59
C ILE A 71 -2.04 -8.78 -3.30
N ALA A 72 -2.20 -10.10 -3.37
CA ALA A 72 -2.13 -10.98 -2.19
C ALA A 72 -0.78 -10.87 -1.47
N TRP A 73 0.31 -10.76 -2.23
CA TRP A 73 1.63 -10.47 -1.66
C TRP A 73 1.66 -9.11 -0.95
N TYR A 74 1.15 -8.06 -1.59
CA TYR A 74 1.11 -6.70 -1.04
C TYR A 74 0.32 -6.67 0.27
N GLU A 75 -0.89 -7.24 0.28
CA GLU A 75 -1.76 -7.31 1.46
C GLU A 75 -1.08 -8.04 2.62
N LYS A 76 -0.44 -9.19 2.35
CA LYS A 76 0.32 -9.93 3.35
C LYS A 76 1.51 -9.14 3.91
N LYS A 77 2.13 -8.28 3.10
CA LYS A 77 3.20 -7.39 3.58
C LYS A 77 2.61 -6.24 4.38
N LEU A 78 1.58 -5.59 3.86
CA LEU A 78 0.87 -4.51 4.52
C LEU A 78 0.44 -4.94 5.92
N GLU A 79 -0.17 -6.12 6.08
CA GLU A 79 -0.55 -6.66 7.38
C GLU A 79 0.63 -6.76 8.36
N LYS A 80 1.76 -7.33 7.91
CA LYS A 80 2.98 -7.46 8.71
C LYS A 80 3.62 -6.13 9.10
N TRP A 81 3.60 -5.15 8.19
CA TRP A 81 4.15 -3.82 8.46
C TRP A 81 3.22 -3.02 9.37
N SER A 82 1.90 -3.14 9.17
CA SER A 82 0.88 -2.48 9.98
C SER A 82 0.92 -2.93 11.43
N ALA A 83 1.28 -4.19 11.71
CA ALA A 83 1.45 -4.69 13.07
C ALA A 83 2.52 -3.93 13.88
N LYS A 84 3.45 -3.24 13.21
CA LYS A 84 4.51 -2.41 13.84
C LYS A 84 4.08 -0.96 14.09
N VAL A 85 2.89 -0.58 13.62
CA VAL A 85 2.41 0.80 13.75
C VAL A 85 2.06 1.08 15.20
N ASP A 86 2.70 2.12 15.72
CA ASP A 86 2.27 2.84 16.92
C ASP A 86 1.28 3.94 16.49
N LEU A 87 0.04 3.85 17.02
CA LEU A 87 -1.03 4.78 16.67
C LEU A 87 -0.91 6.14 17.36
N GLU A 88 -0.12 6.23 18.43
CA GLU A 88 0.10 7.45 19.21
C GLU A 88 1.32 8.22 18.72
N ASN A 89 2.30 7.53 18.14
CA ASN A 89 3.54 8.11 17.66
C ASN A 89 3.54 8.40 16.15
N ASN A 90 3.07 9.60 15.78
CA ASN A 90 3.04 10.04 14.38
C ASN A 90 4.42 10.09 13.71
N ALA A 91 5.50 10.38 14.45
CA ALA A 91 6.84 10.44 13.91
C ALA A 91 7.36 9.04 13.53
N ALA A 92 7.18 8.07 14.43
CA ALA A 92 7.51 6.67 14.16
C ALA A 92 6.68 6.10 13.00
N LEU A 93 5.39 6.45 12.92
CA LEU A 93 4.52 6.08 11.80
C LEU A 93 5.03 6.67 10.47
N ALA A 94 5.46 7.93 10.44
CA ALA A 94 6.02 8.55 9.23
C ALA A 94 7.31 7.84 8.78
N GLU A 95 8.21 7.53 9.72
CA GLU A 95 9.43 6.78 9.42
C GLU A 95 9.13 5.38 8.88
N LEU A 96 8.24 4.64 9.55
CA LEU A 96 7.81 3.31 9.12
C LEU A 96 7.17 3.34 7.72
N THR A 97 6.38 4.38 7.42
CA THR A 97 5.78 4.59 6.10
C THR A 97 6.86 4.75 5.03
N LEU A 98 7.89 5.56 5.29
CA LEU A 98 8.99 5.77 4.37
C LEU A 98 9.79 4.47 4.15
N GLN A 99 10.06 3.72 5.22
CA GLN A 99 10.71 2.41 5.13
C GLN A 99 9.89 1.43 4.29
N PHE A 100 8.57 1.40 4.48
CA PHE A 100 7.69 0.53 3.70
C PHE A 100 7.63 0.95 2.23
N TYR A 101 7.58 2.25 1.94
CA TYR A 101 7.68 2.78 0.59
C TYR A 101 8.95 2.31 -0.13
N TYR A 102 10.12 2.43 0.52
CA TYR A 102 11.38 1.94 -0.06
C TYR A 102 11.39 0.42 -0.23
N PHE A 103 10.80 -0.33 0.71
CA PHE A 103 10.65 -1.78 0.59
C PHE A 103 9.83 -2.17 -0.66
N LEU A 104 8.72 -1.48 -0.93
CA LEU A 104 7.91 -1.70 -2.12
C LEU A 104 8.67 -1.34 -3.40
N ARG A 105 9.41 -0.23 -3.40
CA ARG A 105 10.21 0.23 -4.56
C ARG A 105 11.38 -0.70 -4.87
N TYR A 106 12.06 -1.24 -3.85
CA TYR A 106 13.20 -2.13 -4.05
C TYR A 106 12.80 -3.45 -4.73
N ARG A 107 11.55 -3.90 -4.53
CA ARG A 107 11.01 -5.08 -5.23
C ARG A 107 10.68 -4.80 -6.71
N GLN A 108 10.51 -3.54 -7.11
CA GLN A 108 10.32 -3.19 -8.52
C GLN A 108 11.59 -3.36 -9.35
N LEU A 109 12.76 -3.39 -8.70
CA LEU A 109 14.08 -3.49 -9.34
C LEU A 109 14.60 -4.93 -9.45
N LYS A 110 13.87 -5.92 -8.92
CA LYS A 110 14.17 -7.36 -9.02
C LYS A 110 13.12 -8.04 -9.87
#